data_AF-A0A9E5RN11-F1
#
_entry.id   AF-A0A9E5RN11-F1
#
_cell.length_a   1.000
_cell.length_b   1.000
_cell.length_c   1.000
_cell.angle_alpha   90.00
_cell.angle_beta   90.00
_cell.angle_gamma   90.00
#
_symmetry.space_group_name_H-M   'P 1'
#
loop_
_entity.id
_entity.type
_entity.pdbx_description
1 polymer ?
#
loop_
_entity_poly.entity_id
_entity_poly.type
_entity_poly.pdbx_seq_one_letter_code
_entity_poly.pdbx_strand_id
1 'polypeptide(L)'
;MIVCPNCNHQNPDGAVQCEACYTPLPMMMSCPNCGSTVQADASFCGQCGFNLRTAAVKAEGAEPPPTVAPIEIPDLLPAEPLVEPEQLIAGVPRAESEVGTANPFEQEPPAAVGESYAAQVSAPPPPPAPAPSADFKTQLQIQSARLLHVQTDTTVELPQNLSVIHLGKPNDRIPPDVDVSGFPNSEIVSRIHADIRVEGGIYYIEDVGSSNGTYINNAPLPIGNRHRLRSGDRIALGKGDRVTFCFNLLDPS
;
A
#
# COMPACT_ATOMS: atom_id res chain seq x y z
N MET A 1 13.95 27.38 12.22
CA MET A 1 12.56 26.88 12.20
C MET A 1 12.16 26.74 10.75
N ILE A 2 11.66 25.58 10.33
CA ILE A 2 11.33 25.30 8.93
C ILE A 2 9.81 25.33 8.73
N VAL A 3 9.36 26.03 7.68
CA VAL A 3 7.93 26.10 7.34
C VAL A 3 7.61 25.00 6.35
N CYS A 4 6.60 24.18 6.66
CA CYS A 4 6.15 23.11 5.78
C CYS A 4 5.58 23.72 4.48
N PRO A 5 6.10 23.36 3.29
CA PRO A 5 5.60 23.89 2.02
C PRO A 5 4.18 23.41 1.68
N ASN A 6 3.70 22.33 2.33
CA ASN A 6 2.39 21.76 2.05
C ASN A 6 1.26 22.36 2.91
N CYS A 7 1.48 22.55 4.22
CA CYS A 7 0.44 23.04 5.14
C CYS A 7 0.80 24.36 5.85
N ASN A 8 1.97 24.94 5.55
CA ASN A 8 2.48 26.17 6.17
C ASN A 8 2.70 26.10 7.70
N HIS A 9 2.69 24.90 8.27
CA HIS A 9 3.00 24.68 9.69
C HIS A 9 4.49 24.89 9.97
N GLN A 10 4.82 25.51 11.10
CA GLN A 10 6.19 25.72 11.55
C GLN A 10 6.69 24.48 12.30
N ASN A 11 7.80 23.92 11.83
CA ASN A 11 8.44 22.75 12.44
C ASN A 11 9.83 23.15 12.96
N PRO A 12 10.35 22.46 13.99
CA PRO A 12 11.70 22.70 14.50
C PRO A 12 12.77 22.38 13.44
N ASP A 13 13.95 23.00 13.57
CA ASP A 13 15.10 22.68 12.69
C ASP A 13 15.55 21.23 12.92
N GLY A 14 15.71 20.46 11.84
CA GLY A 14 16.03 19.03 11.91
C GLY A 14 14.82 18.10 11.89
N ALA A 15 13.59 18.61 11.84
CA ALA A 15 12.41 17.79 11.61
C ALA A 15 12.47 17.13 10.21
N VAL A 16 12.39 15.80 10.17
CA VAL A 16 12.38 15.01 8.93
C VAL A 16 11.01 15.04 8.25
N GLN A 17 9.95 15.22 9.04
CA GLN A 17 8.56 15.25 8.60
C GLN A 17 7.79 16.34 9.32
N CYS A 18 6.75 16.87 8.68
CA CYS A 18 5.88 17.86 9.30
C CYS A 18 4.98 17.23 10.37
N GLU A 19 4.93 17.83 11.56
CA GLU A 19 4.10 17.34 12.68
C GLU A 19 2.58 17.49 12.43
N ALA A 20 2.17 18.38 11.52
CA ALA A 20 0.77 18.66 11.23
C ALA A 20 0.21 17.84 10.05
N CYS A 21 0.99 17.63 8.99
CA CYS A 21 0.52 16.99 7.76
C CYS A 21 1.39 15.83 7.27
N TYR A 22 2.40 15.42 8.06
CA TYR A 22 3.31 14.30 7.79
C TYR A 22 4.06 14.38 6.45
N THR A 23 4.08 15.56 5.82
CA THR A 23 4.84 15.79 4.59
C THR A 23 6.33 15.82 4.91
N PRO A 24 7.19 15.12 4.15
CA PRO A 24 8.64 15.16 4.36
C PRO A 24 9.16 16.59 4.21
N LEU A 25 10.01 17.00 5.13
CA LEU A 25 10.59 18.34 5.16
C LEU A 25 12.02 18.33 4.59
N PRO A 26 12.43 19.38 3.85
CA PRO A 26 13.77 19.46 3.30
C PRO A 26 14.82 19.48 4.42
N MET A 27 15.64 18.43 4.48
CA MET A 27 16.71 18.31 5.46
C MET A 27 17.83 19.30 5.12
N MET A 28 18.27 20.07 6.10
CA MET A 28 19.41 20.96 5.97
C MET A 28 20.58 20.42 6.78
N MET A 29 21.77 20.44 6.19
CA MET A 29 23.03 20.08 6.84
C MET A 29 24.04 21.23 6.75
N SER A 30 25.08 21.21 7.56
CA SER A 30 26.18 22.17 7.46
C SER A 30 27.24 21.68 6.49
N CYS A 31 27.69 22.55 5.59
CA CYS A 31 28.79 22.25 4.67
C CYS A 31 30.08 22.02 5.48
N PRO A 32 30.75 20.88 5.33
CA PRO A 32 31.96 20.55 6.10
C PRO A 32 33.17 21.43 5.73
N ASN A 33 33.13 22.12 4.58
CA ASN A 33 34.22 22.97 4.13
C ASN A 33 34.10 24.43 4.60
N CYS A 34 32.88 25.00 4.63
CA CYS A 34 32.68 26.43 4.93
C CYS A 34 31.64 26.71 6.02
N GLY A 35 31.00 25.69 6.58
CA GLY A 35 30.00 25.82 7.65
C GLY A 35 28.64 26.36 7.23
N SER A 36 28.44 26.76 5.96
CA SER A 36 27.14 27.26 5.51
C SER A 36 26.08 26.17 5.52
N THR A 37 24.84 26.53 5.83
CA THR A 37 23.70 25.60 5.75
C THR A 37 23.39 25.29 4.28
N VAL A 38 23.33 24.01 3.94
CA VAL A 38 23.06 23.47 2.60
C VAL A 38 21.98 22.39 2.70
N GLN A 39 21.25 22.15 1.61
CA GLN A 39 20.30 21.03 1.55
C GLN A 39 21.06 19.70 1.60
N ALA A 40 20.54 18.70 2.30
CA ALA A 40 21.18 17.39 2.43
C ALA A 40 21.37 16.70 1.07
N ASP A 41 20.46 16.92 0.12
CA ASP A 41 20.53 16.39 -1.26
C ASP A 41 21.34 17.26 -2.23
N ALA A 42 21.92 18.38 -1.76
CA ALA A 42 22.71 19.25 -2.62
C ALA A 42 23.99 18.55 -3.07
N SER A 43 24.29 18.63 -4.37
CA SER A 43 25.52 18.04 -4.91
C SER A 43 26.74 18.94 -4.67
N PHE A 44 26.52 20.25 -4.57
CA PHE A 44 27.54 21.27 -4.36
C PHE A 44 27.06 22.32 -3.35
N CYS A 45 28.00 22.88 -2.59
CA CYS A 45 27.73 23.99 -1.69
C CYS A 45 27.66 25.31 -2.47
N GLY A 46 26.49 25.98 -2.47
CA GLY A 46 26.29 27.25 -3.19
C GLY A 46 27.11 28.46 -2.69
N GLN A 47 27.73 28.37 -1.50
CA GLN A 47 28.58 29.43 -0.95
C GLN A 47 30.07 29.26 -1.26
N CYS A 48 30.63 28.05 -1.14
CA CYS A 48 32.07 27.80 -1.33
C CYS A 48 32.42 26.89 -2.51
N GLY A 49 31.43 26.34 -3.23
CA GLY A 49 31.63 25.44 -4.37
C GLY A 49 32.05 24.01 -4.01
N PHE A 50 32.13 23.65 -2.73
CA PHE A 50 32.54 22.31 -2.29
C PHE A 50 31.58 21.20 -2.76
N ASN A 51 32.13 20.10 -3.26
CA ASN A 51 31.35 18.91 -3.66
C ASN A 51 30.91 18.11 -2.43
N LEU A 52 29.61 18.10 -2.14
CA LEU A 52 29.04 17.42 -0.97
C LEU A 52 28.91 15.90 -1.20
N ARG A 53 28.82 15.45 -2.46
CA ARG A 53 28.77 14.01 -2.81
C ARG A 53 30.04 13.26 -2.41
N THR A 54 31.21 13.91 -2.47
CA THR A 54 32.49 13.29 -2.12
C THR A 54 32.65 13.13 -0.60
N ALA A 55 31.94 13.95 0.19
CA ALA A 55 31.91 13.83 1.65
C ALA A 55 30.97 12.72 2.13
N ALA A 56 29.86 12.46 1.42
CA ALA A 56 28.94 11.35 1.75
C ALA A 56 29.63 9.97 1.68
N VAL A 57 30.58 9.78 0.77
CA VAL A 57 31.32 8.52 0.61
C VAL A 57 32.43 8.35 1.67
N LYS A 58 32.80 9.40 2.40
CA LYS A 58 33.86 9.35 3.43
C LYS A 58 33.33 9.13 4.86
N ALA A 59 32.02 8.92 5.01
CA ALA A 59 31.37 8.57 6.28
C ALA A 59 31.00 7.08 6.39
N GLU A 60 31.37 6.25 5.41
CA GLU A 60 31.39 4.79 5.52
C GLU A 60 32.79 4.29 5.20
N GLY A 61 33.64 4.30 6.23
CA GLY A 61 35.02 3.86 6.17
C GLY A 61 35.45 3.23 7.48
N ALA A 62 35.19 1.92 7.57
CA ALA A 62 35.87 0.91 8.40
C ALA A 62 35.67 0.93 9.93
N GLU A 63 34.76 0.08 10.40
CA GLU A 63 35.03 -0.80 11.54
C GLU A 63 34.75 -2.26 11.11
N PRO A 64 35.65 -3.22 11.40
CA PRO A 64 35.36 -4.64 11.20
C PRO A 64 34.24 -5.08 12.16
N PRO A 65 33.43 -6.11 11.79
CA PRO A 65 32.39 -6.60 12.68
C PRO A 65 33.02 -7.10 14.00
N PRO A 66 32.47 -6.76 15.18
CA PRO A 66 32.92 -7.37 16.41
C PRO A 66 32.65 -8.87 16.35
N THR A 67 33.69 -9.64 16.64
CA THR A 67 33.59 -11.09 16.89
C THR A 67 32.55 -11.31 17.98
N VAL A 68 31.47 -11.99 17.62
CA VAL A 68 30.42 -12.40 18.55
C VAL A 68 31.02 -13.44 19.50
N ALA A 69 31.32 -13.02 20.73
CA ALA A 69 31.44 -13.95 21.84
C ALA A 69 30.07 -14.60 22.08
N PRO A 70 29.99 -15.91 22.42
CA PRO A 70 28.71 -16.53 22.72
C PRO A 70 28.13 -15.87 23.96
N ILE A 71 27.00 -15.18 23.80
CA ILE A 71 26.19 -14.68 24.90
C ILE A 71 25.39 -15.87 25.42
N GLU A 72 25.68 -16.29 26.66
CA GLU A 72 24.84 -17.22 27.41
C GLU A 72 23.43 -16.62 27.53
N ILE A 73 22.43 -17.37 27.06
CA ILE A 73 21.02 -17.03 27.17
C ILE A 73 20.61 -17.28 28.63
N PRO A 74 20.20 -16.27 29.41
CA PRO A 74 19.58 -16.52 30.70
C PRO A 74 18.16 -17.06 30.47
N ASP A 75 17.85 -18.10 31.24
CA ASP A 75 16.63 -18.89 31.19
C ASP A 75 15.35 -18.05 31.38
N LEU A 76 14.29 -18.54 30.75
CA LEU A 76 12.94 -17.97 30.71
C LEU A 76 12.35 -17.79 32.11
N LEU A 77 11.77 -16.62 32.37
CA LEU A 77 10.71 -16.49 33.38
C LEU A 77 9.36 -16.48 32.67
N PRO A 78 8.44 -17.42 32.98
CA PRO A 78 7.10 -17.40 32.43
C PRO A 78 6.29 -16.21 32.98
N ALA A 79 5.43 -15.65 32.13
CA ALA A 79 4.50 -14.59 32.49
C ALA A 79 3.52 -15.05 33.58
N GLU A 80 3.35 -14.24 34.61
CA GLU A 80 2.39 -14.48 35.68
C GLU A 80 0.95 -14.40 35.14
N PRO A 81 0.03 -15.26 35.61
CA PRO A 81 -1.36 -15.26 35.17
C PRO A 81 -2.11 -14.03 35.71
N LEU A 82 -2.94 -13.44 34.85
CA LEU A 82 -3.91 -12.40 35.22
C LEU A 82 -4.77 -12.89 36.40
N VAL A 83 -4.76 -12.10 37.47
CA VAL A 83 -5.63 -12.24 38.63
C VAL A 83 -7.07 -11.92 38.23
N GLU A 84 -7.98 -12.87 38.45
CA GLU A 84 -9.43 -12.67 38.33
C GLU A 84 -9.93 -11.64 39.36
N PRO A 85 -10.90 -10.77 39.02
CA PRO A 85 -11.44 -9.84 40.00
C PRO A 85 -12.39 -10.56 40.96
N GLU A 86 -11.99 -10.64 42.23
CA GLU A 86 -12.83 -11.08 43.34
C GLU A 86 -13.98 -10.11 43.61
N GLN A 87 -15.15 -10.71 43.81
CA GLN A 87 -16.37 -10.06 44.27
C GLN A 87 -16.20 -9.60 45.72
N LEU A 88 -16.52 -8.32 45.99
CA LEU A 88 -16.76 -7.84 47.35
C LEU A 88 -18.19 -7.32 47.46
N ILE A 89 -18.98 -8.06 48.23
CA ILE A 89 -20.31 -7.69 48.73
C ILE A 89 -20.11 -7.19 50.15
N ALA A 90 -20.68 -6.02 50.49
CA ALA A 90 -21.52 -5.75 51.67
C ALA A 90 -21.44 -4.28 52.13
N GLY A 91 -22.60 -3.63 52.36
CA GLY A 91 -22.70 -2.49 53.29
C GLY A 91 -23.70 -1.38 52.94
N VAL A 92 -24.98 -1.61 53.24
CA VAL A 92 -26.16 -0.70 53.21
C VAL A 92 -26.01 0.37 54.34
N PRO A 93 -26.57 1.62 54.32
CA PRO A 93 -28.02 1.84 54.50
C PRO A 93 -28.73 3.08 53.88
N ARG A 94 -30.04 2.85 53.59
CA ARG A 94 -31.26 3.73 53.68
C ARG A 94 -31.26 5.07 52.90
N ALA A 95 -32.27 5.45 52.13
CA ALA A 95 -33.72 5.49 52.39
C ALA A 95 -34.51 5.74 51.08
N GLU A 96 -35.58 4.99 50.82
CA GLU A 96 -37.01 5.42 50.82
C GLU A 96 -37.59 5.93 49.49
N SER A 97 -38.49 5.14 48.90
CA SER A 97 -39.81 5.49 48.29
C SER A 97 -40.14 4.44 47.22
N GLU A 98 -40.97 3.44 47.49
CA GLU A 98 -42.45 3.46 47.31
C GLU A 98 -42.86 3.65 45.83
N VAL A 99 -43.73 2.88 45.17
CA VAL A 99 -44.76 1.88 45.53
C VAL A 99 -45.24 1.23 44.22
N GLY A 100 -45.65 -0.05 44.29
CA GLY A 100 -46.72 -0.68 43.49
C GLY A 100 -46.37 -1.07 42.04
N THR A 101 -46.74 -2.22 41.49
CA THR A 101 -47.76 -3.23 41.79
C THR A 101 -47.38 -4.44 40.89
N ALA A 102 -47.07 -5.62 41.44
CA ALA A 102 -47.91 -6.82 41.46
C ALA A 102 -48.64 -7.11 40.10
N ASN A 103 -48.69 -8.30 39.50
CA ASN A 103 -48.48 -9.67 39.96
C ASN A 103 -48.63 -10.62 38.71
N PRO A 104 -48.82 -11.96 38.82
CA PRO A 104 -47.89 -12.97 38.28
C PRO A 104 -48.57 -13.95 37.31
N PHE A 105 -47.82 -14.96 36.81
CA PHE A 105 -48.23 -16.37 36.54
C PHE A 105 -47.06 -16.99 35.73
N GLU A 106 -46.16 -17.75 36.36
CA GLU A 106 -46.30 -19.18 36.68
C GLU A 106 -46.57 -20.03 35.43
N GLN A 107 -45.58 -20.81 34.98
CA GLN A 107 -45.59 -22.28 35.03
C GLN A 107 -44.48 -22.90 34.15
N GLU A 108 -43.70 -23.76 34.79
CA GLU A 108 -42.72 -24.68 34.19
C GLU A 108 -43.42 -26.02 33.80
N PRO A 109 -42.71 -27.04 33.27
CA PRO A 109 -43.01 -27.78 32.04
C PRO A 109 -43.88 -29.05 32.27
N PRO A 110 -44.13 -29.88 31.24
CA PRO A 110 -43.33 -31.11 31.16
C PRO A 110 -43.02 -31.62 29.74
N ALA A 111 -42.05 -32.54 29.71
CA ALA A 111 -41.73 -33.40 28.59
C ALA A 111 -42.91 -34.26 28.12
N ALA A 112 -42.92 -34.62 26.83
CA ALA A 112 -42.70 -35.99 26.35
C ALA A 112 -43.47 -36.34 25.05
N VAL A 113 -42.80 -37.18 24.25
CA VAL A 113 -43.29 -38.17 23.26
C VAL A 113 -43.88 -37.69 21.93
N GLY A 114 -43.50 -38.40 20.86
CA GLY A 114 -44.33 -38.59 19.66
C GLY A 114 -43.63 -38.16 18.37
N GLU A 115 -42.82 -39.02 17.76
CA GLU A 115 -43.23 -39.83 16.59
C GLU A 115 -43.06 -39.11 15.25
N SER A 116 -41.91 -39.42 14.63
CA SER A 116 -41.78 -39.88 13.24
C SER A 116 -42.92 -39.55 12.27
N TYR A 117 -42.70 -38.56 11.40
CA TYR A 117 -43.21 -38.56 10.04
C TYR A 117 -42.09 -38.31 9.04
N ALA A 118 -41.86 -39.34 8.24
CA ALA A 118 -40.96 -39.33 7.10
C ALA A 118 -41.51 -38.42 5.99
N ALA A 119 -40.67 -37.51 5.50
CA ALA A 119 -40.80 -36.92 4.18
C ALA A 119 -39.44 -37.04 3.50
N GLN A 120 -39.25 -38.15 2.78
CA GLN A 120 -38.11 -38.36 1.91
C GLN A 120 -38.23 -37.42 0.71
N VAL A 121 -37.43 -36.37 0.70
CA VAL A 121 -37.18 -35.57 -0.50
C VAL A 121 -36.06 -36.26 -1.26
N SER A 122 -36.42 -37.01 -2.29
CA SER A 122 -35.45 -37.60 -3.21
C SER A 122 -34.77 -36.46 -3.99
N ALA A 123 -33.53 -36.16 -3.63
CA ALA A 123 -32.69 -35.25 -4.40
C ALA A 123 -32.36 -35.86 -5.77
N PRO A 124 -32.38 -35.09 -6.88
CA PRO A 124 -31.91 -35.56 -8.17
C PRO A 124 -30.40 -35.85 -8.12
N PRO A 125 -29.90 -36.82 -8.91
CA PRO A 125 -28.48 -37.13 -8.93
C PRO A 125 -27.66 -35.92 -9.42
N PRO A 126 -26.47 -35.69 -8.87
CA PRO A 126 -25.57 -34.65 -9.36
C PRO A 126 -25.18 -34.95 -10.82
N PRO A 127 -25.02 -33.93 -11.68
CA PRO A 127 -24.52 -34.14 -13.03
C PRO A 127 -23.14 -34.80 -12.98
N PRO A 128 -22.78 -35.64 -13.97
CA PRO A 128 -21.47 -36.25 -14.02
C PRO A 128 -20.41 -35.15 -14.07
N ALA A 129 -19.48 -35.22 -13.11
CA ALA A 129 -18.31 -34.36 -13.09
C ALA A 129 -17.61 -34.42 -14.46
N PRO A 130 -17.24 -33.29 -15.08
CA PRO A 130 -16.37 -33.34 -16.25
C PRO A 130 -15.04 -33.94 -15.80
N ALA A 131 -14.70 -35.09 -16.37
CA ALA A 131 -13.38 -35.70 -16.21
C ALA A 131 -12.30 -34.67 -16.60
N PRO A 132 -11.19 -34.56 -15.84
CA PRO A 132 -10.04 -33.78 -16.29
C PRO A 132 -9.39 -34.55 -17.45
N SER A 133 -9.80 -34.24 -18.67
CA SER A 133 -9.07 -34.64 -19.86
C SER A 133 -7.69 -34.00 -19.79
N ALA A 134 -6.69 -34.86 -19.64
CA ALA A 134 -5.28 -34.52 -19.69
C ALA A 134 -4.92 -34.08 -21.12
N ASP A 135 -4.51 -32.83 -21.27
CA ASP A 135 -3.67 -32.34 -22.37
C ASP A 135 -2.99 -31.01 -21.96
N PHE A 136 -2.25 -31.02 -20.85
CA PHE A 136 -1.35 -29.91 -20.55
C PHE A 136 -0.08 -30.03 -21.39
N LYS A 137 -0.18 -29.68 -22.68
CA LYS A 137 0.99 -29.07 -23.33
C LYS A 137 1.33 -27.85 -22.49
N THR A 138 2.55 -27.81 -21.95
CA THR A 138 3.11 -26.66 -21.23
C THR A 138 3.29 -25.51 -22.21
N GLN A 139 2.18 -24.96 -22.70
CA GLN A 139 2.15 -23.76 -23.51
C GLN A 139 2.27 -22.64 -22.49
N LEU A 140 3.41 -21.95 -22.51
CA LEU A 140 3.58 -20.66 -21.85
C LEU A 140 2.51 -19.72 -22.42
N GLN A 141 1.31 -19.76 -21.85
CA GLN A 141 0.22 -18.83 -22.10
C GLN A 141 0.63 -17.51 -21.47
N ILE A 142 1.45 -16.75 -22.19
CA ILE A 142 1.82 -15.39 -21.79
C ILE A 142 0.56 -14.55 -21.95
N GLN A 143 0.05 -14.05 -20.83
CA GLN A 143 -1.08 -13.11 -20.82
C GLN A 143 -0.56 -11.78 -21.35
N SER A 144 -1.20 -11.23 -22.38
CA SER A 144 -0.91 -9.89 -22.89
C SER A 144 -1.79 -8.87 -22.20
N ALA A 145 -1.32 -7.63 -22.11
CA ALA A 145 -2.07 -6.55 -21.47
C ALA A 145 -2.01 -5.27 -22.31
N ARG A 146 -3.03 -4.43 -22.17
CA ARG A 146 -3.12 -3.13 -22.85
C ARG A 146 -3.70 -2.07 -21.93
N LEU A 147 -3.32 -0.83 -22.17
CA LEU A 147 -3.87 0.36 -21.54
C LEU A 147 -4.76 1.09 -22.54
N LEU A 148 -6.04 1.27 -22.21
CA LEU A 148 -6.97 2.06 -23.00
C LEU A 148 -7.09 3.46 -22.40
N HIS A 149 -6.65 4.48 -23.13
CA HIS A 149 -6.83 5.86 -22.70
C HIS A 149 -8.31 6.26 -22.83
N VAL A 150 -8.95 6.58 -21.69
CA VAL A 150 -10.40 6.78 -21.59
C VAL A 150 -10.87 8.02 -22.36
N GLN A 151 -10.05 9.07 -22.42
CA GLN A 151 -10.43 10.34 -23.02
C GLN A 151 -10.34 10.33 -24.56
N THR A 152 -9.50 9.47 -25.14
CA THR A 152 -9.27 9.43 -26.60
C THR A 152 -9.54 8.07 -27.23
N ASP A 153 -10.02 7.10 -26.45
CA ASP A 153 -10.23 5.70 -26.85
C ASP A 153 -9.01 5.07 -27.55
N THR A 154 -7.82 5.56 -27.25
CA THR A 154 -6.57 5.11 -27.86
C THR A 154 -5.99 3.99 -27.02
N THR A 155 -5.65 2.88 -27.66
CA THR A 155 -5.10 1.71 -26.98
C THR A 155 -3.58 1.68 -27.12
N VAL A 156 -2.88 1.44 -26.02
CA VAL A 156 -1.44 1.21 -25.96
C VAL A 156 -1.19 -0.21 -25.48
N GLU A 157 -0.45 -1.01 -26.25
CA GLU A 157 -0.10 -2.38 -25.84
C GLU A 157 1.12 -2.37 -24.93
N LEU A 158 1.06 -3.15 -23.85
CA LEU A 158 2.15 -3.26 -22.89
C LEU A 158 3.15 -4.31 -23.36
N PRO A 159 4.45 -3.98 -23.47
CA PRO A 159 5.47 -4.94 -23.90
C PRO A 159 5.62 -6.08 -22.89
N GLN A 160 5.23 -7.29 -23.30
CA GLN A 160 5.27 -8.50 -22.46
C GLN A 160 6.68 -9.07 -22.24
N ASN A 161 7.66 -8.61 -23.01
CA ASN A 161 9.08 -9.01 -22.88
C ASN A 161 9.82 -8.25 -21.77
N LEU A 162 9.18 -7.26 -21.14
CA LEU A 162 9.77 -6.45 -20.09
C LEU A 162 9.11 -6.75 -18.75
N SER A 163 9.93 -6.99 -17.73
CA SER A 163 9.45 -7.15 -16.34
C SER A 163 9.12 -5.81 -15.69
N VAL A 164 9.63 -4.71 -16.23
CA VAL A 164 9.38 -3.33 -15.77
C VAL A 164 9.10 -2.48 -17.00
N ILE A 165 7.96 -1.81 -16.99
CA ILE A 165 7.46 -0.97 -18.08
C ILE A 165 7.32 0.45 -17.54
N HIS A 166 8.11 1.37 -18.05
CA HIS A 166 8.14 2.75 -17.58
C HIS A 166 7.08 3.59 -18.29
N LEU A 167 6.22 4.25 -17.51
CA LEU A 167 5.21 5.18 -18.00
C LEU A 167 5.66 6.62 -17.79
N GLY A 168 5.57 7.40 -18.86
CA GLY A 168 5.82 8.83 -18.76
C GLY A 168 6.09 9.47 -20.11
N LYS A 169 6.74 10.62 -20.05
CA LYS A 169 7.12 11.40 -21.24
C LYS A 169 8.58 11.12 -21.64
N PRO A 170 8.91 11.20 -22.94
CA PRO A 170 10.26 11.02 -23.43
C PRO A 170 11.24 11.94 -22.72
N ASN A 171 12.40 11.38 -22.38
CA ASN A 171 13.47 12.06 -21.67
C ASN A 171 14.81 11.59 -22.24
N ASP A 172 15.85 12.43 -22.17
CA ASP A 172 17.17 12.12 -22.73
C ASP A 172 17.95 11.01 -21.99
N ARG A 173 17.44 10.56 -20.84
CA ARG A 173 18.17 9.66 -19.93
C ARG A 173 17.73 8.21 -20.06
N ILE A 174 16.43 7.97 -19.91
CA ILE A 174 15.80 6.65 -20.04
C ILE A 174 14.50 6.91 -20.82
N PRO A 175 14.33 6.36 -22.04
CA PRO A 175 13.09 6.50 -22.77
C PRO A 175 11.99 5.70 -22.06
N PRO A 176 10.77 6.25 -21.93
CA PRO A 176 9.65 5.50 -21.40
C PRO A 176 9.26 4.39 -22.40
N ASP A 177 8.86 3.24 -21.87
CA ASP A 177 8.33 2.14 -22.68
C ASP A 177 6.92 2.49 -23.20
N VAL A 178 6.16 3.24 -22.39
CA VAL A 178 4.86 3.80 -22.74
C VAL A 178 4.94 5.32 -22.75
N ASP A 179 5.00 5.90 -23.95
CA ASP A 179 4.98 7.34 -24.14
C ASP A 179 3.57 7.91 -24.00
N VAL A 180 3.39 8.80 -23.02
CA VAL A 180 2.13 9.50 -22.76
C VAL A 180 2.06 10.91 -23.36
N SER A 181 3.10 11.37 -24.03
CA SER A 181 3.20 12.73 -24.57
C SER A 181 2.16 13.04 -25.65
N GLY A 182 1.73 12.02 -26.40
CA GLY A 182 0.72 12.11 -27.45
C GLY A 182 -0.72 12.27 -26.94
N PHE A 183 -0.97 12.18 -25.64
CA PHE A 183 -2.33 12.30 -25.06
C PHE A 183 -2.67 13.73 -24.63
N PRO A 184 -3.96 14.11 -24.64
CA PRO A 184 -4.39 15.41 -24.12
C PRO A 184 -4.03 15.54 -22.63
N ASN A 185 -3.67 16.76 -22.22
CA ASN A 185 -3.23 17.07 -20.85
C ASN A 185 -1.95 16.32 -20.39
N SER A 186 -1.13 15.79 -21.30
CA SER A 186 0.14 15.13 -20.95
C SER A 186 1.13 16.02 -20.19
N GLU A 187 0.88 17.33 -20.11
CA GLU A 187 1.60 18.28 -19.25
C GLU A 187 1.61 17.89 -17.77
N ILE A 188 0.52 17.30 -17.26
CA ILE A 188 0.43 16.88 -15.84
C ILE A 188 1.19 15.58 -15.56
N VAL A 189 1.53 14.83 -16.59
CA VAL A 189 2.26 13.57 -16.44
C VAL A 189 3.76 13.87 -16.40
N SER A 190 4.47 13.22 -15.49
CA SER A 190 5.91 13.40 -15.30
C SER A 190 6.67 12.61 -16.37
N ARG A 191 7.94 12.95 -16.59
CA ARG A 191 8.79 12.17 -17.53
C ARG A 191 9.00 10.73 -17.04
N ILE A 192 9.23 10.60 -15.74
CA ILE A 192 9.28 9.34 -15.00
C ILE A 192 8.10 9.45 -14.02
N HIS A 193 7.00 8.74 -14.28
CA HIS A 193 5.75 8.94 -13.52
C HIS A 193 5.37 7.68 -12.73
N ALA A 194 5.20 6.56 -13.41
CA ALA A 194 4.85 5.29 -12.79
C ALA A 194 5.51 4.14 -13.56
N ASP A 195 5.74 3.03 -12.89
CA ASP A 195 6.24 1.81 -13.50
C ASP A 195 5.19 0.70 -13.34
N ILE A 196 5.01 -0.10 -14.38
CA ILE A 196 4.27 -1.35 -14.31
C ILE A 196 5.27 -2.50 -14.23
N ARG A 197 5.24 -3.22 -13.12
CA ARG A 197 6.02 -4.43 -12.86
C ARG A 197 5.21 -5.67 -13.18
N VAL A 198 5.83 -6.62 -13.87
CA VAL A 198 5.22 -7.92 -14.22
C VAL A 198 5.94 -9.02 -13.46
N GLU A 199 5.26 -9.62 -12.48
CA GLU A 199 5.80 -10.69 -11.63
C GLU A 199 4.87 -11.91 -11.69
N GLY A 200 5.33 -13.02 -12.26
CA GLY A 200 4.57 -14.27 -12.31
C GLY A 200 3.24 -14.17 -13.08
N GLY A 201 3.16 -13.31 -14.11
CA GLY A 201 1.93 -13.04 -14.86
C GLY A 201 0.98 -12.05 -14.16
N ILE A 202 1.35 -11.54 -13.00
CA ILE A 202 0.59 -10.51 -12.27
C ILE A 202 1.21 -9.15 -12.56
N TYR A 203 0.35 -8.20 -12.91
CA TYR A 203 0.74 -6.81 -13.13
C TYR A 203 0.59 -6.01 -11.84
N TYR A 204 1.62 -5.25 -11.51
CA TYR A 204 1.64 -4.30 -10.41
C TYR A 204 1.98 -2.93 -10.94
N ILE A 205 1.32 -1.89 -10.45
CA ILE A 205 1.71 -0.51 -10.72
C ILE A 205 2.34 0.10 -9.47
N GLU A 206 3.37 0.90 -9.68
CA GLU A 206 4.10 1.62 -8.65
C GLU A 206 4.32 3.05 -9.12
N ASP A 207 4.03 4.03 -8.25
CA ASP A 207 4.38 5.43 -8.51
C ASP A 207 5.84 5.66 -8.10
N VAL A 208 6.66 6.09 -9.05
CA VAL A 208 8.13 6.24 -8.89
C VAL A 208 8.55 7.67 -8.54
N GLY A 209 7.61 8.51 -8.11
CA GLY A 209 7.88 9.90 -7.73
C GLY A 209 7.24 10.91 -8.67
N SER A 210 6.03 10.60 -9.14
CA SER A 210 5.25 11.52 -9.95
C SER A 210 4.97 12.84 -9.22
N SER A 211 4.90 13.94 -9.96
CA SER A 211 4.66 15.26 -9.36
C SER A 211 3.20 15.49 -8.97
N ASN A 212 2.26 14.82 -9.67
CA ASN A 212 0.82 14.99 -9.47
C ASN A 212 0.13 13.77 -8.84
N GLY A 213 0.88 12.71 -8.53
CA GLY A 213 0.39 11.45 -7.98
C GLY A 213 -0.20 10.52 -9.04
N THR A 214 -0.15 9.22 -8.77
CA THR A 214 -0.90 8.17 -9.49
C THR A 214 -2.14 7.78 -8.69
N TYR A 215 -3.26 7.52 -9.37
CA TYR A 215 -4.52 7.14 -8.72
C TYR A 215 -5.07 5.88 -9.38
N ILE A 216 -5.62 4.97 -8.56
CA ILE A 216 -6.23 3.72 -9.01
C ILE A 216 -7.67 3.67 -8.53
N ASN A 217 -8.63 3.50 -9.44
CA ASN A 217 -10.06 3.49 -9.14
C ASN A 217 -10.47 4.68 -8.24
N ASN A 218 -9.95 5.88 -8.59
CA ASN A 218 -10.14 7.15 -7.87
C ASN A 218 -9.48 7.24 -6.48
N ALA A 219 -8.75 6.23 -6.02
CA ALA A 219 -7.96 6.26 -4.80
C ALA A 219 -6.48 6.62 -5.08
N PRO A 220 -5.83 7.50 -4.31
CA PRO A 220 -4.42 7.81 -4.49
C PRO A 220 -3.53 6.61 -4.17
N LEU A 221 -2.56 6.34 -5.03
CA LEU A 221 -1.48 5.37 -4.78
C LEU A 221 -0.30 6.10 -4.14
N PRO A 222 0.10 5.76 -2.90
CA PRO A 222 1.31 6.32 -2.29
C PRO A 222 2.56 5.97 -3.12
N ILE A 223 3.49 6.91 -3.24
CA ILE A 223 4.77 6.73 -3.93
C ILE A 223 5.52 5.53 -3.33
N GLY A 224 6.07 4.67 -4.19
CA GLY A 224 6.79 3.44 -3.83
C GLY A 224 5.89 2.29 -3.37
N ASN A 225 4.57 2.47 -3.30
CA ASN A 225 3.65 1.38 -2.99
C ASN A 225 3.24 0.65 -4.27
N ARG A 226 3.33 -0.68 -4.25
CA ARG A 226 2.90 -1.54 -5.34
C ARG A 226 1.42 -1.88 -5.20
N HIS A 227 0.64 -1.63 -6.24
CA HIS A 227 -0.75 -2.04 -6.31
C HIS A 227 -0.96 -3.07 -7.41
N ARG A 228 -1.62 -4.18 -7.08
CA ARG A 228 -1.93 -5.22 -8.06
C ARG A 228 -3.03 -4.74 -9.01
N LEU A 229 -2.72 -4.67 -10.30
CA LEU A 229 -3.68 -4.35 -11.34
C LEU A 229 -4.52 -5.57 -11.73
N ARG A 230 -5.80 -5.33 -11.97
CA ARG A 230 -6.77 -6.27 -12.54
C ARG A 230 -7.37 -5.71 -13.81
N SER A 231 -7.81 -6.59 -14.70
CA SER A 231 -8.55 -6.18 -15.90
C SER A 231 -9.76 -5.34 -15.51
N GLY A 232 -9.92 -4.17 -16.14
CA GLY A 232 -10.91 -3.16 -15.82
C GLY A 232 -10.45 -2.04 -14.88
N ASP A 233 -9.28 -2.14 -14.24
CA ASP A 233 -8.82 -1.11 -13.30
C ASP A 233 -8.54 0.22 -14.01
N ARG A 234 -8.98 1.32 -13.39
CA ARG A 234 -8.76 2.69 -13.88
C ARG A 234 -7.53 3.29 -13.22
N ILE A 235 -6.53 3.63 -14.01
CA ILE A 235 -5.28 4.26 -13.61
C ILE A 235 -5.30 5.70 -14.09
N ALA A 236 -5.40 6.67 -13.18
CA ALA A 236 -5.27 8.09 -13.51
C ALA A 236 -3.87 8.61 -13.17
N LEU A 237 -3.25 9.27 -14.14
CA LEU A 237 -1.94 9.90 -14.01
C LEU A 237 -2.14 11.39 -13.71
N GLY A 238 -1.95 11.75 -12.44
CA GLY A 238 -2.20 13.08 -11.93
C GLY A 238 -3.63 13.33 -11.47
N LYS A 239 -3.79 14.38 -10.66
CA LYS A 239 -5.07 14.76 -10.05
C LYS A 239 -6.10 15.20 -11.09
N GLY A 240 -7.33 14.71 -10.92
CA GLY A 240 -8.50 15.19 -11.68
C GLY A 240 -8.82 14.41 -12.95
N ASP A 241 -8.39 13.14 -13.04
CA ASP A 241 -8.75 12.19 -14.11
C ASP A 241 -8.59 12.77 -15.53
N ARG A 242 -7.58 13.63 -15.75
CA ARG A 242 -7.34 14.25 -17.06
C ARG A 242 -6.62 13.33 -18.03
N VAL A 243 -5.80 12.42 -17.50
CA VAL A 243 -5.10 11.37 -18.22
C VAL A 243 -5.41 10.06 -17.49
N THR A 244 -6.33 9.28 -18.05
CA THR A 244 -6.84 8.07 -17.40
C THR A 244 -6.75 6.90 -18.35
N PHE A 245 -6.17 5.81 -17.87
CA PHE A 245 -6.05 4.55 -18.60
C PHE A 245 -6.89 3.47 -17.92
N CYS A 246 -7.63 2.69 -18.70
CA CYS A 246 -8.20 1.43 -18.24
C CYS A 246 -7.24 0.30 -18.57
N PHE A 247 -6.84 -0.47 -17.58
CA PHE A 247 -6.01 -1.66 -17.78
C PHE A 247 -6.87 -2.82 -18.23
N ASN A 248 -6.54 -3.43 -19.36
CA ASN A 248 -7.25 -4.60 -19.88
C ASN A 248 -6.25 -5.75 -20.06
N LEU A 249 -6.50 -6.84 -19.35
CA LEU A 249 -5.81 -8.11 -19.56
C LEU A 249 -6.47 -8.84 -20.72
N LEU A 250 -5.67 -9.32 -21.66
CA LEU A 250 -6.10 -10.12 -22.80
C LEU A 250 -5.88 -11.59 -22.45
N ASP A 251 -6.96 -12.37 -22.46
CA ASP A 251 -6.85 -13.81 -22.26
C ASP A 251 -6.16 -14.45 -23.47
N PRO A 252 -5.17 -15.35 -23.24
CA PRO A 252 -4.52 -16.07 -24.32
C PRO A 252 -5.50 -17.11 -24.88
N SER A 253 -6.01 -16.83 -26.08
CA SER A 253 -6.87 -17.71 -26.88
C SER A 253 -6.23 -19.05 -27.21
#